data_AF-A0A162M625-F1
#
_entry.id   AF-A0A162M625-F1
#
_cell.length_a   1.000
_cell.length_b   1.000
_cell.length_c   1.000
_cell.angle_alpha   90.00
_cell.angle_beta   90.00
_cell.angle_gamma   90.00
#
_symmetry.space_group_name_H-M   'P 1'
#
loop_
_entity.id
_entity.type
_entity.pdbx_description
1 polymer ?
#
loop_
_entity_poly.entity_id
_entity_poly.type
_entity_poly.pdbx_seq_one_letter_code
_entity_poly.pdbx_strand_id
1 'polypeptide(L)'
;MTDLLHILPSFRTVPFAALLPAIEQQALSTTDLLALHPADIAKQTNLPLLDLKRLIAAIQVSLSDDLVPRHPLRQDVSGAPEPDLPHNEEEEEEEQQQQQQPDTNSEHAGRESQSEVGSAAGEEAALKRKRTPPSPSSISTLCPEIDAALNAGIPTSSITEITGESGAGKTQFLLSLCLAVQLPPPHGLRKKALYISTESSLATKRLAQILASNTLLRAMASADRPSLDNILSTTTPDLESQDHILQYQVPVLLSRHNIGLVVLDSVAANYRAEFERPGSTYGSNMAARSAELVRLGALLRALARRHDIAVVVANQVSDRFSSTAAAHETPLARSTPAQSSTPPPSVPFSSPADAPPAHPALRLDHQQRWFTGWGDDPRSAQSLKTPSLGLVWSTQIGCRIALFKRPVYGRPRRLAAPVELDDDDEDDNVDRGATLRNWRRWMKVVFAGHVASSGQGLAGSVEFEVTTGGITCVPANKDKNK
;
A
#
# COMPACT_ATOMS: atom_id res chain seq x y z
N MET A 1 -6.63 34.96 -6.00
CA MET A 1 -6.96 34.39 -4.68
C MET A 1 -6.28 33.06 -4.51
N THR A 2 -5.27 33.02 -3.65
CA THR A 2 -4.66 31.79 -3.13
C THR A 2 -5.75 30.92 -2.47
N ASP A 3 -5.67 29.60 -2.61
CA ASP A 3 -6.58 28.64 -1.95
C ASP A 3 -6.41 28.59 -0.42
N LEU A 4 -5.52 29.42 0.13
CA LEU A 4 -5.15 29.49 1.54
C LEU A 4 -6.34 29.72 2.46
N LEU A 5 -7.21 30.70 2.15
CA LEU A 5 -8.41 30.97 2.96
C LEU A 5 -9.52 29.93 2.75
N HIS A 6 -9.46 29.15 1.67
CA HIS A 6 -10.37 28.02 1.47
C HIS A 6 -9.93 26.81 2.31
N ILE A 7 -8.63 26.60 2.49
CA ILE A 7 -8.07 25.50 3.29
C ILE A 7 -8.04 25.86 4.78
N LEU A 8 -7.70 27.10 5.13
CA LEU A 8 -7.62 27.62 6.49
C LEU A 8 -8.48 28.89 6.63
N PRO A 9 -9.81 28.77 6.84
CA PRO A 9 -10.71 29.92 6.94
C PRO A 9 -10.39 30.88 8.09
N SER A 10 -9.75 30.37 9.15
CA SER A 10 -9.35 31.12 10.35
C SER A 10 -7.94 31.71 10.26
N PHE A 11 -7.23 31.52 9.13
CA PHE A 11 -5.85 31.97 8.99
C PHE A 11 -5.73 33.50 9.01
N ARG A 12 -4.86 34.02 9.88
CA ARG A 12 -4.61 35.47 9.97
C ARG A 12 -3.69 35.90 8.81
N THR A 13 -4.28 36.44 7.76
CA THR A 13 -3.56 36.95 6.58
C THR A 13 -2.91 38.31 6.78
N VAL A 14 -3.39 39.10 7.76
CA VAL A 14 -2.93 40.49 8.02
C VAL A 14 -1.41 40.63 8.16
N PRO A 15 -0.68 39.77 8.91
CA PRO A 15 0.77 39.88 9.04
C PRO A 15 1.54 39.62 7.74
N PHE A 16 0.88 39.00 6.75
CA PHE A 16 1.49 38.55 5.50
C PHE A 16 0.87 39.22 4.26
N ALA A 17 0.05 40.26 4.46
CA ALA A 17 -0.69 40.93 3.39
C ALA A 17 0.23 41.46 2.27
N ALA A 18 1.48 41.81 2.57
CA ALA A 18 2.47 42.25 1.58
C ALA A 18 2.98 41.11 0.67
N LEU A 19 2.89 39.85 1.11
CA LEU A 19 3.41 38.69 0.38
C LEU A 19 2.34 38.06 -0.53
N LEU A 20 1.09 38.07 -0.09
CA LEU A 20 -0.02 37.39 -0.76
C LEU A 20 -0.21 37.81 -2.23
N PRO A 21 -0.12 39.10 -2.62
CA PRO A 21 -0.28 39.49 -4.01
C PRO A 21 0.76 38.87 -4.95
N ALA A 22 2.03 38.78 -4.51
CA ALA A 22 3.11 38.20 -5.33
C ALA A 22 2.97 36.67 -5.45
N ILE A 23 2.52 36.01 -4.38
CA ILE A 23 2.21 34.57 -4.39
C ILE A 23 1.02 34.28 -5.32
N GLU A 24 0.00 35.14 -5.29
CA GLU A 24 -1.17 35.02 -6.16
C GLU A 24 -0.85 35.28 -7.64
N GLN A 25 0.02 36.25 -7.94
CA GLN A 25 0.47 36.51 -9.31
C GLN A 25 1.19 35.31 -9.92
N GLN A 26 1.92 34.53 -9.11
CA GLN A 26 2.59 33.31 -9.55
C GLN A 26 1.70 32.06 -9.44
N ALA A 27 0.41 32.22 -9.12
CA ALA A 27 -0.58 31.15 -9.00
C ALA A 27 -0.16 29.99 -8.08
N LEU A 28 0.63 30.28 -7.05
CA LEU A 28 1.10 29.26 -6.10
C LEU A 28 -0.03 28.87 -5.15
N SER A 29 -0.31 27.57 -5.03
CA SER A 29 -1.27 27.04 -4.06
C SER A 29 -0.64 26.88 -2.67
N THR A 30 -1.48 26.71 -1.66
CA THR A 30 -1.07 26.38 -0.28
C THR A 30 -0.30 25.06 -0.24
N THR A 31 -0.63 24.13 -1.14
CA THR A 31 0.13 22.88 -1.30
C THR A 31 1.53 23.16 -1.84
N ASP A 32 1.67 24.04 -2.84
CA ASP A 32 2.97 24.42 -3.40
C ASP A 32 3.84 25.13 -2.37
N LEU A 33 3.25 26.01 -1.56
CA LEU A 33 3.94 26.68 -0.44
C LEU A 33 4.49 25.72 0.61
N LEU A 34 3.87 24.56 0.79
CA LEU A 34 4.29 23.53 1.75
C LEU A 34 5.21 22.45 1.14
N ALA A 35 5.08 22.19 -0.16
CA ALA A 35 5.79 21.12 -0.85
C ALA A 35 7.11 21.57 -1.47
N LEU A 36 7.22 22.82 -1.92
CA LEU A 36 8.43 23.36 -2.55
C LEU A 36 9.42 23.91 -1.52
N HIS A 37 10.70 23.92 -1.87
CA HIS A 37 11.72 24.50 -1.00
C HIS A 37 11.57 26.04 -0.96
N PRO A 38 11.63 26.70 0.23
CA PRO A 38 11.40 28.14 0.34
C PRO A 38 12.31 29.01 -0.53
N ALA A 39 13.55 28.53 -0.81
CA ALA A 39 14.47 29.25 -1.69
C ALA A 39 14.01 29.28 -3.16
N ASP A 40 13.31 28.24 -3.62
CA ASP A 40 12.83 28.17 -5.00
C ASP A 40 11.60 29.05 -5.19
N ILE A 41 10.71 29.07 -4.20
CA ILE A 41 9.57 30.00 -4.17
C ILE A 41 10.06 31.45 -4.10
N ALA A 42 11.07 31.75 -3.27
CA ALA A 42 11.64 33.09 -3.17
C ALA A 42 12.24 33.58 -4.50
N LYS A 43 12.90 32.69 -5.26
CA LYS A 43 13.39 32.99 -6.61
C LYS A 43 12.26 33.24 -7.61
N GLN A 44 11.16 32.48 -7.52
CA GLN A 44 10.02 32.62 -8.43
C GLN A 44 9.18 33.88 -8.15
N THR A 45 9.07 34.28 -6.87
CA THR A 45 8.21 35.39 -6.43
C THR A 45 8.96 36.70 -6.17
N ASN A 46 10.30 36.68 -6.18
CA ASN A 46 11.17 37.78 -5.76
C ASN A 46 10.87 38.30 -4.33
N LEU A 47 10.39 37.42 -3.45
CA LEU A 47 10.08 37.75 -2.06
C LEU A 47 11.26 37.49 -1.10
N PRO A 48 11.37 38.23 0.02
CA PRO A 48 12.37 37.95 1.03
C PRO A 48 12.21 36.54 1.62
N LEU A 49 13.29 35.75 1.57
CA LEU A 49 13.29 34.35 2.04
C LEU A 49 12.84 34.20 3.51
N LEU A 50 13.19 35.17 4.36
CA LEU A 50 12.85 35.14 5.78
C LEU A 50 11.34 35.29 6.00
N ASP A 51 10.70 36.21 5.27
CA ASP A 51 9.27 36.48 5.42
C ASP A 51 8.42 35.36 4.81
N LEU A 52 8.91 34.75 3.73
CA LEU A 52 8.31 33.54 3.19
C LEU A 52 8.41 32.35 4.16
N LYS A 53 9.57 32.14 4.80
CA LYS A 53 9.71 31.11 5.84
C LYS A 53 8.76 31.33 7.01
N ARG A 54 8.55 32.59 7.42
CA ARG A 54 7.57 32.94 8.48
C ARG A 54 6.13 32.64 8.06
N LEU A 55 5.77 32.94 6.81
CA LEU A 55 4.45 32.59 6.27
C LEU A 55 4.24 31.07 6.26
N ILE A 56 5.20 30.31 5.73
CA ILE A 56 5.12 28.84 5.67
C ILE A 56 5.01 28.24 7.07
N ALA A 57 5.81 28.72 8.03
CA ALA A 57 5.73 28.28 9.41
C ALA A 57 4.37 28.58 10.05
N ALA A 58 3.79 29.76 9.81
CA ALA A 58 2.47 30.11 10.31
C ALA A 58 1.36 29.23 9.72
N ILE A 59 1.47 28.88 8.43
CA ILE A 59 0.55 27.95 7.75
C ILE A 59 0.66 26.55 8.38
N GLN A 60 1.89 26.05 8.60
CA GLN A 60 2.14 24.75 9.24
C GLN A 60 1.56 24.67 10.65
N VAL A 61 1.74 25.71 11.47
CA VAL A 61 1.18 25.78 12.83
C VAL A 61 -0.36 25.78 12.79
N SER A 62 -0.96 26.56 11.88
CA SER A 62 -2.42 26.63 11.75
C SER A 62 -3.01 25.30 11.28
N LEU A 63 -2.31 24.57 10.39
CA LEU A 63 -2.68 23.21 9.99
C LEU A 63 -2.54 22.20 11.12
N SER A 64 -1.50 22.32 11.96
CA SER A 64 -1.34 21.41 13.11
C SER A 64 -2.39 21.62 14.18
N ASP A 65 -2.83 22.87 14.42
CA ASP A 65 -3.85 23.17 15.41
C ASP A 65 -5.23 22.59 15.03
N ASP A 66 -5.55 22.51 13.73
CA ASP A 66 -6.77 21.85 13.23
C ASP A 66 -6.72 20.32 13.35
N LEU A 67 -5.52 19.73 13.50
CA LEU A 67 -5.32 18.28 13.64
C LEU A 67 -5.33 17.80 15.10
N VAL A 68 -5.31 18.70 16.10
CA VAL A 68 -5.39 18.33 17.52
C VAL A 68 -6.87 18.17 17.93
N PRO A 69 -7.35 16.95 18.26
CA PRO A 69 -8.69 16.77 18.80
C PRO A 69 -8.80 17.51 20.13
N ARG A 70 -9.81 18.39 20.30
CA ARG A 70 -10.07 19.12 21.56
C ARG A 70 -10.47 18.23 22.75
N HIS A 71 -10.46 16.91 22.59
CA HIS A 71 -10.60 15.95 23.67
C HIS A 71 -9.48 14.91 23.60
N PRO A 72 -8.59 14.86 24.62
CA PRO A 72 -7.66 13.74 24.77
C PRO A 72 -8.46 12.45 24.94
N LEU A 73 -8.07 11.40 24.21
CA LEU A 73 -8.52 10.05 24.45
C LEU A 73 -8.15 9.67 25.90
N ARG A 74 -9.14 9.28 26.71
CA ARG A 74 -8.92 8.69 28.03
C ARG A 74 -7.96 7.51 27.88
N GLN A 75 -6.83 7.57 28.57
CA GLN A 75 -5.94 6.42 28.73
C GLN A 75 -6.55 5.52 29.79
N ASP A 76 -7.03 4.35 29.38
CA ASP A 76 -7.36 3.26 30.30
C ASP A 76 -6.05 2.71 30.88
N VAL A 77 -5.71 3.17 32.08
CA VAL A 77 -4.66 2.56 32.89
C VAL A 77 -5.31 1.42 33.68
N SER A 78 -5.25 0.21 33.12
CA SER A 78 -5.49 -1.02 33.88
C SER A 78 -4.18 -1.42 34.56
N GLY A 79 -4.16 -1.40 35.89
CA GLY A 79 -3.06 -1.96 36.67
C GLY A 79 -2.82 -1.31 38.03
N ALA A 80 -3.66 -1.61 39.02
CA ALA A 80 -3.24 -1.72 40.42
C ALA A 80 -4.24 -2.60 41.21
N PRO A 81 -3.79 -3.34 42.23
CA PRO A 81 -4.53 -4.45 42.84
C PRO A 81 -5.44 -4.01 43.99
N GLU A 82 -6.53 -4.77 44.19
CA GLU A 82 -7.43 -4.67 45.34
C GLU A 82 -6.73 -4.88 46.69
N PRO A 83 -7.28 -4.27 47.74
CA PRO A 83 -7.41 -4.98 49.00
C PRO A 83 -8.83 -4.89 49.59
N ASP A 84 -9.34 -6.08 49.95
CA ASP A 84 -10.15 -6.47 51.11
C ASP A 84 -11.22 -5.52 51.71
N LEU A 85 -12.46 -6.03 51.65
CA LEU A 85 -13.68 -5.83 52.47
C LEU A 85 -13.44 -5.51 53.98
N PRO A 86 -14.41 -4.96 54.77
CA PRO A 86 -15.81 -5.46 54.82
C PRO A 86 -16.97 -4.54 55.31
N HIS A 87 -18.21 -5.06 55.14
CA HIS A 87 -19.47 -4.84 55.92
C HIS A 87 -20.03 -3.41 56.07
N ASN A 88 -21.31 -3.08 56.23
CA ASN A 88 -22.64 -3.70 56.32
C ASN A 88 -23.66 -2.50 56.30
N GLU A 89 -24.97 -2.81 56.41
CA GLU A 89 -26.11 -1.91 56.79
C GLU A 89 -26.76 -1.14 55.61
N GLU A 90 -27.97 -1.55 55.17
CA GLU A 90 -29.32 -1.08 55.65
C GLU A 90 -29.57 0.37 55.16
N GLU A 91 -30.61 0.74 54.40
CA GLU A 91 -32.05 0.74 54.71
C GLU A 91 -32.88 1.10 53.43
N GLU A 92 -34.10 0.56 53.36
CA GLU A 92 -35.41 1.17 53.00
C GLU A 92 -35.64 1.79 51.59
N GLU A 93 -36.57 1.24 50.78
CA GLU A 93 -38.02 1.60 50.66
C GLU A 93 -38.21 3.04 50.08
N GLU A 94 -38.94 3.31 48.99
CA GLU A 94 -40.34 3.00 48.73
C GLU A 94 -40.76 3.39 47.29
N GLU A 95 -41.72 2.61 46.78
CA GLU A 95 -42.88 2.97 45.96
C GLU A 95 -42.89 3.30 44.45
N GLN A 96 -43.91 2.68 43.88
CA GLN A 96 -44.37 2.57 42.51
C GLN A 96 -45.35 3.70 42.19
N GLN A 97 -45.48 4.05 40.91
CA GLN A 97 -46.81 4.22 40.32
C GLN A 97 -46.79 4.08 38.80
N GLN A 98 -47.45 3.01 38.34
CA GLN A 98 -47.97 2.85 36.98
C GLN A 98 -49.23 3.70 36.83
N GLN A 99 -49.45 4.27 35.64
CA GLN A 99 -50.78 4.18 35.02
C GLN A 99 -50.75 4.30 33.50
N GLN A 100 -51.54 3.41 32.91
CA GLN A 100 -51.77 3.16 31.49
C GLN A 100 -52.84 4.12 30.93
N GLN A 101 -52.70 4.46 29.64
CA GLN A 101 -53.69 4.49 28.52
C GLN A 101 -55.20 4.48 28.83
N PRO A 102 -56.08 5.08 27.96
CA PRO A 102 -56.41 4.43 26.67
C PRO A 102 -56.86 5.31 25.48
N ASP A 103 -56.96 4.62 24.35
CA ASP A 103 -57.43 4.97 23.00
C ASP A 103 -58.85 5.55 22.89
N THR A 104 -59.14 6.24 21.79
CA THR A 104 -60.36 6.01 20.97
C THR A 104 -60.20 6.48 19.51
N ASN A 105 -60.66 5.62 18.59
CA ASN A 105 -60.88 5.79 17.14
C ASN A 105 -61.90 6.87 16.76
N SER A 106 -61.80 7.40 15.52
CA SER A 106 -62.94 7.46 14.58
C SER A 106 -62.50 7.93 13.16
N GLU A 107 -63.06 7.24 12.17
CA GLU A 107 -62.96 7.39 10.72
C GLU A 107 -63.66 8.66 10.18
N HIS A 108 -63.28 9.17 9.00
CA HIS A 108 -64.12 9.14 7.77
C HIS A 108 -63.46 9.77 6.51
N ALA A 109 -64.05 9.40 5.36
CA ALA A 109 -63.58 9.45 3.97
C ALA A 109 -63.64 10.80 3.22
N GLY A 110 -62.93 10.90 2.08
CA GLY A 110 -63.48 11.50 0.84
C GLY A 110 -62.69 12.57 0.06
N ARG A 111 -62.08 12.14 -1.06
CA ARG A 111 -62.21 12.68 -2.45
C ARG A 111 -61.52 14.00 -2.91
N GLU A 112 -60.61 13.81 -3.88
CA GLU A 112 -60.27 14.56 -5.13
C GLU A 112 -59.93 16.08 -5.17
N SER A 113 -58.81 16.38 -5.87
CA SER A 113 -58.56 17.48 -6.84
C SER A 113 -57.52 18.58 -6.51
N GLN A 114 -56.41 18.53 -7.24
CA GLN A 114 -55.56 19.59 -7.84
C GLN A 114 -55.57 21.03 -7.26
N SER A 115 -54.37 21.53 -6.90
CA SER A 115 -53.81 22.79 -7.45
C SER A 115 -52.35 23.00 -7.03
N GLU A 116 -51.49 23.28 -8.01
CA GLU A 116 -50.12 23.77 -7.87
C GLU A 116 -50.07 25.16 -7.23
N VAL A 117 -49.23 25.37 -6.21
CA VAL A 117 -48.42 26.61 -6.01
C VAL A 117 -47.16 26.21 -5.23
N GLY A 118 -45.99 26.60 -5.74
CA GLY A 118 -44.69 26.13 -5.28
C GLY A 118 -44.03 26.88 -4.12
N SER A 119 -42.90 26.29 -3.74
CA SER A 119 -41.63 26.90 -3.34
C SER A 119 -41.58 27.75 -2.06
N ALA A 120 -40.89 27.21 -1.04
CA ALA A 120 -39.91 27.94 -0.21
C ALA A 120 -39.32 27.08 0.94
N ALA A 121 -39.85 25.89 1.22
CA ALA A 121 -39.44 25.10 2.39
C ALA A 121 -38.47 23.93 2.10
N GLY A 122 -38.15 23.68 0.82
CA GLY A 122 -37.33 22.54 0.37
C GLY A 122 -35.83 22.83 0.19
N GLU A 123 -35.42 24.10 0.16
CA GLU A 123 -34.02 24.48 -0.12
C GLU A 123 -33.12 24.51 1.13
N GLU A 124 -33.67 24.75 2.32
CA GLU A 124 -32.86 24.80 3.56
C GLU A 124 -32.51 23.42 4.14
N ALA A 125 -33.27 22.36 3.79
CA ALA A 125 -32.98 21.00 4.23
C ALA A 125 -31.84 20.32 3.44
N ALA A 126 -31.42 20.89 2.31
CA ALA A 126 -30.37 20.34 1.46
C ALA A 126 -28.94 20.72 1.90
N LEU A 127 -28.77 21.68 2.81
CA LEU A 127 -27.47 22.28 3.14
C LEU A 127 -26.79 21.75 4.42
N LYS A 128 -27.29 20.64 5.00
CA LYS A 128 -26.69 20.01 6.20
C LYS A 128 -26.34 18.52 6.08
N ARG A 129 -26.16 17.99 4.86
CA ARG A 129 -25.39 16.75 4.70
C ARG A 129 -23.91 17.13 4.85
N LYS A 130 -23.32 16.82 6.02
CA LYS A 130 -21.87 16.63 6.15
C LYS A 130 -21.43 15.83 4.93
N ARG A 131 -20.76 16.47 3.96
CA ARG A 131 -20.17 15.82 2.81
C ARG A 131 -19.03 14.95 3.35
N THR A 132 -19.35 13.76 3.83
CA THR A 132 -18.37 12.69 3.91
C THR A 132 -17.85 12.50 2.49
N PRO A 133 -16.53 12.60 2.24
CA PRO A 133 -16.00 12.29 0.92
C PRO A 133 -16.50 10.90 0.51
N PRO A 134 -16.95 10.70 -0.74
CA PRO A 134 -17.37 9.38 -1.19
C PRO A 134 -16.22 8.41 -0.94
N SER A 135 -16.48 7.32 -0.23
CA SER A 135 -15.50 6.25 -0.04
C SER A 135 -15.05 5.76 -1.42
N PRO A 136 -13.73 5.61 -1.68
CA PRO A 136 -13.25 5.16 -2.98
C PRO A 136 -13.87 3.81 -3.32
N SER A 137 -14.24 3.63 -4.58
CA SER A 137 -14.74 2.33 -5.06
C SER A 137 -13.62 1.29 -4.94
N SER A 138 -13.96 0.02 -4.80
CA SER A 138 -12.97 -1.06 -4.69
C SER A 138 -13.23 -2.19 -5.68
N ILE A 139 -12.17 -2.95 -5.97
CA ILE A 139 -12.22 -4.17 -6.77
C ILE A 139 -11.96 -5.34 -5.81
N SER A 140 -12.93 -6.24 -5.70
CA SER A 140 -12.81 -7.48 -4.92
C SER A 140 -11.68 -8.35 -5.49
N THR A 141 -10.97 -9.01 -4.59
CA THR A 141 -9.97 -10.04 -4.90
C THR A 141 -10.62 -11.40 -5.17
N LEU A 142 -11.95 -11.49 -5.08
CA LEU A 142 -12.77 -12.70 -5.16
C LEU A 142 -12.49 -13.71 -4.04
N CYS A 143 -11.79 -13.27 -2.99
CA CYS A 143 -11.52 -14.02 -1.79
C CYS A 143 -12.02 -13.19 -0.59
N PRO A 144 -13.14 -13.57 0.04
CA PRO A 144 -13.78 -12.80 1.11
C PRO A 144 -12.85 -12.44 2.28
N GLU A 145 -11.93 -13.32 2.67
CA GLU A 145 -10.99 -13.08 3.77
C GLU A 145 -9.93 -12.04 3.40
N ILE A 146 -9.46 -12.06 2.15
CA ILE A 146 -8.52 -11.07 1.60
C ILE A 146 -9.24 -9.72 1.44
N ASP A 147 -10.49 -9.72 0.97
CA ASP A 147 -11.30 -8.50 0.87
C ASP A 147 -11.59 -7.90 2.25
N ALA A 148 -11.89 -8.73 3.26
CA ALA A 148 -12.05 -8.27 4.63
C ALA A 148 -10.77 -7.64 5.18
N ALA A 149 -9.61 -8.26 4.93
CA ALA A 149 -8.32 -7.71 5.32
C ALA A 149 -7.92 -6.43 4.57
N LEU A 150 -8.53 -6.16 3.41
CA LEU A 150 -8.35 -4.95 2.61
C LEU A 150 -9.50 -3.95 2.74
N ASN A 151 -10.46 -4.18 3.64
CA ASN A 151 -11.66 -3.37 3.77
C ASN A 151 -12.42 -3.17 2.43
N ALA A 152 -12.85 -4.30 1.84
CA ALA A 152 -13.59 -4.47 0.58
C ALA A 152 -12.76 -4.63 -0.71
N GLY A 153 -11.44 -4.68 -0.64
CA GLY A 153 -10.56 -5.04 -1.77
C GLY A 153 -9.63 -3.91 -2.22
N ILE A 154 -9.28 -3.88 -3.49
CA ILE A 154 -8.29 -2.94 -4.04
C ILE A 154 -8.96 -1.60 -4.36
N PRO A 155 -8.59 -0.48 -3.73
CA PRO A 155 -9.26 0.81 -3.95
C PRO A 155 -8.90 1.42 -5.31
N THR A 156 -9.86 2.14 -5.90
CA THR A 156 -9.62 3.06 -7.02
C THR A 156 -8.88 4.31 -6.56
N SER A 157 -8.42 5.12 -7.51
CA SER A 157 -7.73 6.38 -7.26
C SER A 157 -6.41 6.25 -6.48
N SER A 158 -5.86 5.03 -6.40
CA SER A 158 -4.63 4.70 -5.68
C SER A 158 -3.76 3.71 -6.45
N ILE A 159 -2.47 3.68 -6.12
CA ILE A 159 -1.53 2.66 -6.60
C ILE A 159 -1.39 1.59 -5.53
N THR A 160 -1.67 0.35 -5.89
CA THR A 160 -1.44 -0.83 -5.06
C THR A 160 -0.32 -1.68 -5.63
N GLU A 161 0.68 -1.96 -4.81
CA GLU A 161 1.75 -2.89 -5.17
C GLU A 161 1.50 -4.27 -4.58
N ILE A 162 1.66 -5.30 -5.41
CA ILE A 162 1.73 -6.69 -5.00
C ILE A 162 3.17 -7.16 -5.15
N THR A 163 3.86 -7.33 -4.02
CA THR A 163 5.26 -7.78 -3.97
C THR A 163 5.38 -9.19 -3.43
N GLY A 164 6.40 -9.93 -3.86
CA GLY A 164 6.63 -11.29 -3.42
C GLY A 164 7.62 -12.04 -4.28
N GLU A 165 8.10 -13.18 -3.79
CA GLU A 165 9.02 -14.03 -4.52
C GLU A 165 8.37 -14.72 -5.73
N SER A 166 9.18 -15.31 -6.60
CA SER A 166 8.68 -16.09 -7.73
C SER A 166 7.78 -17.24 -7.24
N GLY A 167 6.63 -17.43 -7.89
CA GLY A 167 5.64 -18.45 -7.51
C GLY A 167 4.80 -18.15 -6.26
N ALA A 168 4.95 -16.97 -5.66
CA ALA A 168 4.13 -16.53 -4.51
C ALA A 168 2.66 -16.23 -4.86
N GLY A 169 2.30 -16.18 -6.16
CA GLY A 169 0.92 -15.98 -6.61
C GLY A 169 0.60 -14.58 -7.16
N LYS A 170 1.60 -13.71 -7.36
CA LYS A 170 1.42 -12.34 -7.88
C LYS A 170 0.57 -12.29 -9.15
N THR A 171 0.99 -12.99 -10.22
CA THR A 171 0.25 -13.03 -11.48
C THR A 171 -1.17 -13.59 -11.30
N GLN A 172 -1.39 -14.53 -10.37
CA GLN A 172 -2.73 -15.06 -10.11
C GLN A 172 -3.66 -14.00 -9.51
N PHE A 173 -3.12 -13.13 -8.66
CA PHE A 173 -3.81 -11.96 -8.13
C PHE A 173 -4.21 -11.01 -9.26
N LEU A 174 -3.26 -10.66 -10.12
CA LEU A 174 -3.48 -9.73 -11.22
C LEU A 174 -4.54 -10.25 -12.21
N LEU A 175 -4.44 -11.52 -12.61
CA LEU A 175 -5.41 -12.14 -13.51
C LEU A 175 -6.81 -12.20 -12.88
N SER A 176 -6.90 -12.50 -11.58
CA SER A 176 -8.19 -12.51 -10.87
C SER A 176 -8.81 -11.10 -10.83
N LEU A 177 -8.01 -10.06 -10.58
CA LEU A 177 -8.46 -8.67 -10.60
C LEU A 177 -8.94 -8.21 -11.99
N CYS A 178 -8.30 -8.67 -13.08
CA CYS A 178 -8.75 -8.38 -14.45
C CYS A 178 -10.15 -8.93 -14.77
N LEU A 179 -10.55 -10.04 -14.12
CA LEU A 179 -11.91 -10.56 -14.21
C LEU A 179 -12.85 -9.85 -13.22
N ALA A 180 -12.38 -9.60 -11.99
CA ALA A 180 -13.19 -9.00 -10.93
C ALA A 180 -13.65 -7.57 -11.25
N VAL A 181 -12.81 -6.73 -11.87
CA VAL A 181 -13.16 -5.34 -12.21
C VAL A 181 -14.39 -5.22 -13.13
N GLN A 182 -14.64 -6.26 -13.94
CA GLN A 182 -15.75 -6.30 -14.89
C GLN A 182 -17.09 -6.62 -14.21
N LEU A 183 -17.05 -7.17 -12.99
CA LEU A 183 -18.23 -7.56 -12.25
C LEU A 183 -19.04 -6.34 -11.78
N PRO A 184 -20.33 -6.50 -11.52
CA PRO A 184 -21.10 -5.48 -10.81
C PRO A 184 -20.59 -5.23 -9.38
N PRO A 185 -20.86 -4.03 -8.82
CA PRO A 185 -20.76 -3.84 -7.38
C PRO A 185 -21.56 -4.93 -6.62
N PRO A 186 -21.06 -5.45 -5.48
CA PRO A 186 -19.90 -4.98 -4.73
C PRO A 186 -18.55 -5.57 -5.17
N HIS A 187 -18.51 -6.48 -6.16
CA HIS A 187 -17.27 -7.17 -6.53
C HIS A 187 -16.38 -6.38 -7.50
N GLY A 188 -16.99 -5.61 -8.39
CA GLY A 188 -16.28 -4.87 -9.42
C GLY A 188 -16.93 -3.53 -9.75
N LEU A 189 -16.51 -2.98 -10.88
CA LEU A 189 -16.87 -1.62 -11.31
C LEU A 189 -17.70 -1.61 -12.61
N ARG A 190 -18.04 -2.77 -13.17
CA ARG A 190 -18.54 -2.91 -14.56
C ARG A 190 -17.65 -2.22 -15.59
N LYS A 191 -16.33 -2.29 -15.39
CA LYS A 191 -15.33 -1.65 -16.25
C LYS A 191 -14.35 -2.67 -16.83
N LYS A 192 -13.67 -2.30 -17.92
CA LYS A 192 -12.64 -3.11 -18.57
C LYS A 192 -11.31 -3.09 -17.80
N ALA A 193 -10.43 -4.04 -18.11
CA ALA A 193 -9.06 -4.08 -17.59
C ALA A 193 -8.06 -3.77 -18.70
N LEU A 194 -6.96 -3.10 -18.35
CA LEU A 194 -5.77 -2.97 -19.18
C LEU A 194 -4.59 -3.66 -18.49
N TYR A 195 -3.96 -4.61 -19.17
CA TYR A 195 -2.80 -5.36 -18.70
C TYR A 195 -1.56 -5.00 -19.49
N ILE A 196 -0.59 -4.36 -18.83
CA ILE A 196 0.71 -4.03 -19.41
C ILE A 196 1.72 -5.00 -18.83
N SER A 197 2.34 -5.81 -19.69
CA SER A 197 3.34 -6.78 -19.28
C SER A 197 4.74 -6.39 -19.71
N THR A 198 5.76 -6.71 -18.91
CA THR A 198 7.17 -6.45 -19.25
C THR A 198 7.91 -7.68 -19.73
N GLU A 199 7.48 -8.88 -19.32
CA GLU A 199 8.23 -10.13 -19.57
C GLU A 199 7.55 -11.03 -20.60
N SER A 200 6.26 -11.34 -20.39
CA SER A 200 5.51 -12.31 -21.20
C SER A 200 4.12 -11.81 -21.52
N SER A 201 3.54 -12.22 -22.64
CA SER A 201 2.17 -11.84 -22.98
C SER A 201 1.16 -12.33 -21.94
N LEU A 202 -0.03 -11.70 -21.93
CA LEU A 202 -1.11 -12.07 -21.03
C LEU A 202 -1.42 -13.57 -21.12
N ALA A 203 -1.47 -14.26 -19.97
CA ALA A 203 -1.72 -15.69 -19.89
C ALA A 203 -3.21 -16.03 -20.12
N THR A 204 -3.70 -15.84 -21.35
CA THR A 204 -5.12 -15.99 -21.72
C THR A 204 -5.67 -17.38 -21.40
N LYS A 205 -4.88 -18.45 -21.62
CA LYS A 205 -5.25 -19.82 -21.25
C LYS A 205 -5.56 -19.95 -19.75
N ARG A 206 -4.76 -19.26 -18.92
CA ARG A 206 -4.94 -19.27 -17.47
C ARG A 206 -6.19 -18.48 -17.06
N LEU A 207 -6.45 -17.33 -17.68
CA LEU A 207 -7.70 -16.57 -17.46
C LEU A 207 -8.94 -17.38 -17.83
N ALA A 208 -8.93 -18.06 -18.98
CA ALA A 208 -10.04 -18.93 -19.39
C ALA A 208 -10.28 -20.06 -18.38
N GLN A 209 -9.20 -20.65 -17.84
CA GLN A 209 -9.29 -21.67 -16.80
C GLN A 209 -9.92 -21.13 -15.50
N ILE A 210 -9.50 -19.94 -15.06
CA ILE A 210 -10.06 -19.26 -13.88
C ILE A 210 -11.54 -18.99 -14.10
N LEU A 211 -11.90 -18.39 -15.23
CA LEU A 211 -13.29 -18.08 -15.61
C LEU A 211 -14.19 -19.32 -15.62
N ALA A 212 -13.67 -20.44 -16.13
CA ALA A 212 -14.41 -21.70 -16.24
C ALA A 212 -14.52 -22.46 -14.92
N SER A 213 -13.65 -22.20 -13.94
CA SER A 213 -13.55 -23.01 -12.71
C SER A 213 -13.97 -22.25 -11.44
N ASN A 214 -13.91 -20.93 -11.44
CA ASN A 214 -14.27 -20.11 -10.28
C ASN A 214 -15.77 -20.21 -9.99
N THR A 215 -16.12 -20.61 -8.77
CA THR A 215 -17.50 -20.88 -8.36
C THR A 215 -18.38 -19.63 -8.43
N LEU A 216 -17.87 -18.48 -7.99
CA LEU A 216 -18.57 -17.20 -8.03
C LEU A 216 -18.85 -16.78 -9.48
N LEU A 217 -17.82 -16.78 -10.34
CA LEU A 217 -17.96 -16.36 -11.74
C LEU A 217 -18.90 -17.27 -12.55
N ARG A 218 -18.95 -18.57 -12.23
CA ARG A 218 -19.86 -19.53 -12.88
C ARG A 218 -21.31 -19.34 -12.48
N ALA A 219 -21.55 -19.01 -11.20
CA ALA A 219 -22.89 -18.80 -10.66
C ALA A 219 -23.54 -17.51 -11.18
N MET A 220 -22.75 -16.58 -11.74
CA MET A 220 -23.27 -15.33 -12.30
C MET A 220 -24.09 -15.54 -13.57
N ALA A 221 -25.08 -14.66 -13.75
CA ALA A 221 -25.85 -14.54 -14.97
C ALA A 221 -24.93 -14.24 -16.16
N SER A 222 -25.34 -14.67 -17.36
CA SER A 222 -24.55 -14.49 -18.58
C SER A 222 -24.20 -13.03 -18.87
N ALA A 223 -25.09 -12.09 -18.52
CA ALA A 223 -24.88 -10.66 -18.73
C ALA A 223 -23.82 -10.04 -17.81
N ASP A 224 -23.65 -10.57 -16.60
CA ASP A 224 -22.67 -10.07 -15.61
C ASP A 224 -21.37 -10.89 -15.60
N ARG A 225 -21.29 -11.95 -16.42
CA ARG A 225 -20.09 -12.80 -16.49
C ARG A 225 -18.95 -12.05 -17.20
N PRO A 226 -17.73 -12.05 -16.63
CA PRO A 226 -16.60 -11.37 -17.26
C PRO A 226 -16.20 -12.05 -18.57
N SER A 227 -15.63 -11.26 -19.48
CA SER A 227 -15.13 -11.71 -20.78
C SER A 227 -13.64 -11.39 -20.94
N LEU A 228 -12.96 -12.22 -21.72
CA LEU A 228 -11.57 -11.97 -22.12
C LEU A 228 -11.47 -10.80 -23.11
N ASP A 229 -12.53 -10.53 -23.89
CA ASP A 229 -12.60 -9.39 -24.82
C ASP A 229 -12.60 -8.02 -24.12
N ASN A 230 -12.86 -8.02 -22.82
CA ASN A 230 -12.82 -6.84 -21.96
C ASN A 230 -11.47 -6.66 -21.25
N ILE A 231 -10.45 -7.43 -21.64
CA ILE A 231 -9.08 -7.30 -21.15
C ILE A 231 -8.20 -6.88 -22.31
N LEU A 232 -7.86 -5.59 -22.34
CA LEU A 232 -6.88 -5.06 -23.28
C LEU A 232 -5.48 -5.41 -22.75
N SER A 233 -4.57 -5.85 -23.62
CA SER A 233 -3.21 -6.19 -23.21
C SER A 233 -2.16 -5.65 -24.17
N THR A 234 -1.03 -5.22 -23.64
CA THR A 234 0.17 -4.86 -24.41
C THR A 234 1.43 -5.29 -23.68
N THR A 235 2.53 -5.46 -24.41
CA THR A 235 3.83 -5.81 -23.85
C THR A 235 4.82 -4.67 -24.07
N THR A 236 5.57 -4.32 -23.03
CA THR A 236 6.59 -3.26 -23.02
C THR A 236 7.96 -3.88 -22.72
N PRO A 237 8.79 -4.15 -23.74
CA PRO A 237 10.04 -4.91 -23.58
C PRO A 237 11.17 -4.12 -22.90
N ASP A 238 11.06 -2.79 -22.85
CA ASP A 238 12.06 -1.89 -22.29
C ASP A 238 11.41 -0.68 -21.61
N LEU A 239 12.25 0.10 -20.91
CA LEU A 239 11.82 1.27 -20.14
C LEU A 239 11.28 2.39 -21.03
N GLU A 240 11.87 2.61 -22.21
CA GLU A 240 11.44 3.65 -23.16
C GLU A 240 10.03 3.37 -23.67
N SER A 241 9.76 2.13 -24.10
CA SER A 241 8.45 1.68 -24.55
C SER A 241 7.41 1.76 -23.45
N GLN A 242 7.78 1.38 -22.22
CA GLN A 242 6.92 1.51 -21.05
C GLN A 242 6.54 2.97 -20.80
N ASP A 243 7.52 3.87 -20.78
CA ASP A 243 7.33 5.29 -20.54
C ASP A 243 6.48 5.94 -21.64
N HIS A 244 6.71 5.58 -22.90
CA HIS A 244 5.91 6.04 -24.03
C HIS A 244 4.46 5.56 -23.94
N ILE A 245 4.25 4.27 -23.65
CA ILE A 245 2.90 3.70 -23.53
C ILE A 245 2.13 4.35 -22.38
N LEU A 246 2.74 4.47 -21.20
CA LEU A 246 2.11 5.07 -20.02
C LEU A 246 1.79 6.56 -20.21
N GLN A 247 2.65 7.31 -20.90
CA GLN A 247 2.46 8.75 -21.10
C GLN A 247 1.45 9.09 -22.20
N TYR A 248 1.45 8.33 -23.30
CA TYR A 248 0.72 8.74 -24.51
C TYR A 248 -0.41 7.78 -24.90
N GLN A 249 -0.22 6.46 -24.76
CA GLN A 249 -1.22 5.49 -25.20
C GLN A 249 -2.28 5.21 -24.12
N VAL A 250 -1.85 5.02 -22.87
CA VAL A 250 -2.75 4.70 -21.76
C VAL A 250 -3.82 5.78 -21.55
N PRO A 251 -3.51 7.09 -21.50
CA PRO A 251 -4.54 8.13 -21.31
C PRO A 251 -5.63 8.09 -22.40
N VAL A 252 -5.23 7.80 -23.65
CA VAL A 252 -6.16 7.67 -24.78
C VAL A 252 -7.06 6.45 -24.60
N LEU A 253 -6.50 5.30 -24.20
CA LEU A 253 -7.28 4.09 -23.93
C LEU A 253 -8.25 4.27 -22.77
N LEU A 254 -7.81 4.90 -21.66
CA LEU A 254 -8.65 5.20 -20.51
C LEU A 254 -9.85 6.07 -20.89
N SER A 255 -9.65 7.01 -21.81
CA SER A 255 -10.72 7.90 -22.30
C SER A 255 -11.70 7.23 -23.26
N ARG A 256 -11.31 6.12 -23.91
CA ARG A 256 -12.12 5.46 -24.97
C ARG A 256 -12.80 4.17 -24.53
N HIS A 257 -12.24 3.42 -23.58
CA HIS A 257 -12.62 2.02 -23.35
C HIS A 257 -13.25 1.72 -21.98
N ASN A 258 -13.67 2.73 -21.22
CA ASN A 258 -14.27 2.58 -19.88
C ASN A 258 -13.49 1.58 -19.00
N ILE A 259 -12.19 1.84 -18.84
CA ILE A 259 -11.27 0.98 -18.08
C ILE A 259 -11.32 1.37 -16.60
N GLY A 260 -11.35 0.38 -15.71
CA GLY A 260 -11.39 0.55 -14.26
C GLY A 260 -10.14 0.05 -13.53
N LEU A 261 -9.31 -0.71 -14.24
CA LEU A 261 -8.10 -1.32 -13.70
C LEU A 261 -6.98 -1.24 -14.74
N VAL A 262 -5.82 -0.74 -14.31
CA VAL A 262 -4.55 -0.84 -15.05
C VAL A 262 -3.60 -1.70 -14.25
N VAL A 263 -3.09 -2.77 -14.87
CA VAL A 263 -2.08 -3.66 -14.31
C VAL A 263 -0.73 -3.42 -14.99
N LEU A 264 0.35 -3.38 -14.21
CA LEU A 264 1.74 -3.41 -14.71
C LEU A 264 2.49 -4.62 -14.11
N ASP A 265 2.71 -5.66 -14.92
CA ASP A 265 3.38 -6.91 -14.53
C ASP A 265 4.70 -7.11 -15.30
N SER A 266 5.86 -6.72 -14.78
CA SER A 266 6.13 -6.16 -13.46
C SER A 266 6.83 -4.82 -13.56
N VAL A 267 6.52 -3.88 -12.67
CA VAL A 267 7.13 -2.54 -12.68
C VAL A 267 8.65 -2.58 -12.51
N ALA A 268 9.19 -3.65 -11.92
CA ALA A 268 10.60 -3.77 -11.60
C ALA A 268 11.48 -4.27 -12.75
N ALA A 269 10.93 -5.04 -13.70
CA ALA A 269 11.73 -5.74 -14.70
C ALA A 269 12.55 -4.77 -15.57
N ASN A 270 11.89 -3.77 -16.15
CA ASN A 270 12.52 -2.81 -17.05
C ASN A 270 13.51 -1.89 -16.32
N TYR A 271 13.23 -1.54 -15.06
CA TYR A 271 14.17 -0.77 -14.25
C TYR A 271 15.41 -1.61 -13.94
N ARG A 272 15.26 -2.85 -13.45
CA ARG A 272 16.43 -3.71 -13.14
C ARG A 272 17.36 -3.89 -14.34
N ALA A 273 16.79 -4.19 -15.51
CA ALA A 273 17.56 -4.42 -16.73
C ALA A 273 18.38 -3.21 -17.18
N GLU A 274 17.89 -1.98 -16.94
CA GLU A 274 18.60 -0.76 -17.31
C GLU A 274 19.70 -0.38 -16.31
N PHE A 275 19.46 -0.56 -15.00
CA PHE A 275 20.41 -0.13 -13.95
C PHE A 275 21.48 -1.16 -13.60
N GLU A 276 21.32 -2.44 -13.96
CA GLU A 276 22.34 -3.48 -13.76
C GLU A 276 23.36 -3.55 -14.92
N ARG A 277 23.26 -2.67 -15.92
CA ARG A 277 24.21 -2.61 -17.05
C ARG A 277 25.63 -2.23 -16.57
N PRO A 278 26.65 -3.09 -16.82
CA PRO A 278 28.03 -2.83 -16.42
C PRO A 278 28.61 -1.60 -17.14
N GLY A 279 29.22 -0.67 -16.40
CA GLY A 279 29.92 0.50 -16.96
C GLY A 279 29.47 1.87 -16.44
N SER A 280 28.46 1.92 -15.59
CA SER A 280 27.93 3.17 -15.03
C SER A 280 28.41 3.42 -13.59
N THR A 281 28.80 4.66 -13.27
CA THR A 281 29.32 5.05 -11.96
C THR A 281 28.23 4.92 -10.89
N TYR A 282 28.49 4.13 -9.84
CA TYR A 282 27.53 3.70 -8.80
C TYR A 282 26.70 4.83 -8.13
N GLY A 283 27.19 6.08 -8.09
CA GLY A 283 26.54 7.20 -7.40
C GLY A 283 25.59 8.03 -8.27
N SER A 284 25.96 8.36 -9.51
CA SER A 284 25.14 9.18 -10.41
C SER A 284 23.89 8.43 -10.91
N ASN A 285 23.99 7.12 -11.07
CA ASN A 285 22.87 6.27 -11.47
C ASN A 285 21.79 6.12 -10.41
N MET A 286 22.12 6.22 -9.11
CA MET A 286 21.12 6.06 -8.06
C MET A 286 20.18 7.28 -7.96
N ALA A 287 20.71 8.49 -8.16
CA ALA A 287 19.91 9.71 -8.17
C ALA A 287 18.99 9.77 -9.40
N ALA A 288 19.53 9.48 -10.60
CA ALA A 288 18.73 9.39 -11.83
C ALA A 288 17.61 8.35 -11.71
N ARG A 289 17.95 7.14 -11.24
CA ARG A 289 16.97 6.08 -10.95
C ARG A 289 15.90 6.53 -9.96
N SER A 290 16.28 7.26 -8.92
CA SER A 290 15.33 7.77 -7.93
C SER A 290 14.37 8.78 -8.55
N ALA A 291 14.88 9.70 -9.36
CA ALA A 291 14.06 10.69 -10.08
C ALA A 291 13.07 10.02 -11.05
N GLU A 292 13.50 8.99 -11.77
CA GLU A 292 12.64 8.24 -12.69
C GLU A 292 11.53 7.46 -11.96
N LEU A 293 11.84 6.82 -10.82
CA LEU A 293 10.83 6.14 -10.01
C LEU A 293 9.81 7.13 -9.43
N VAL A 294 10.25 8.31 -9.00
CA VAL A 294 9.36 9.39 -8.57
C VAL A 294 8.46 9.85 -9.72
N ARG A 295 9.03 10.04 -10.91
CA ARG A 295 8.29 10.43 -12.13
C ARG A 295 7.23 9.40 -12.51
N LEU A 296 7.58 8.11 -12.50
CA LEU A 296 6.66 7.03 -12.76
C LEU A 296 5.54 6.98 -11.71
N GLY A 297 5.90 7.08 -10.43
CA GLY A 297 4.93 7.13 -9.33
C GLY A 297 3.95 8.29 -9.47
N ALA A 298 4.45 9.48 -9.81
CA ALA A 298 3.63 10.66 -10.08
C ALA A 298 2.67 10.43 -11.27
N LEU A 299 3.17 9.88 -12.38
CA LEU A 299 2.37 9.57 -13.56
C LEU A 299 1.24 8.57 -13.25
N LEU A 300 1.57 7.43 -12.66
CA LEU A 300 0.59 6.40 -12.31
C LEU A 300 -0.47 6.91 -11.33
N ARG A 301 -0.06 7.73 -10.36
CA ARG A 301 -0.97 8.33 -9.38
C ARG A 301 -1.90 9.36 -10.04
N ALA A 302 -1.38 10.14 -10.98
CA ALA A 302 -2.19 11.06 -11.78
C ALA A 302 -3.22 10.30 -12.63
N LEU A 303 -2.83 9.20 -13.28
CA LEU A 303 -3.75 8.33 -14.03
C LEU A 303 -4.83 7.75 -13.12
N ALA A 304 -4.45 7.20 -11.96
CA ALA A 304 -5.36 6.62 -11.00
C ALA A 304 -6.44 7.63 -10.56
N ARG A 305 -6.03 8.83 -10.13
CA ARG A 305 -6.95 9.85 -9.62
C ARG A 305 -7.79 10.52 -10.70
N ARG A 306 -7.20 10.83 -11.87
CA ARG A 306 -7.92 11.55 -12.95
C ARG A 306 -9.03 10.71 -13.57
N HIS A 307 -8.82 9.40 -13.68
CA HIS A 307 -9.77 8.49 -14.32
C HIS A 307 -10.57 7.64 -13.33
N ASP A 308 -10.36 7.83 -12.02
CA ASP A 308 -10.93 7.01 -10.94
C ASP A 308 -10.80 5.50 -11.24
N ILE A 309 -9.55 5.06 -11.40
CA ILE A 309 -9.19 3.67 -11.68
C ILE A 309 -8.27 3.13 -10.58
N ALA A 310 -8.28 1.81 -10.40
CA ALA A 310 -7.24 1.14 -9.64
C ALA A 310 -6.00 0.94 -10.52
N VAL A 311 -4.82 1.31 -10.00
CA VAL A 311 -3.54 0.96 -10.62
C VAL A 311 -2.86 -0.10 -9.76
N VAL A 312 -2.59 -1.27 -10.33
CA VAL A 312 -1.98 -2.39 -9.60
C VAL A 312 -0.66 -2.77 -10.27
N VAL A 313 0.42 -2.75 -9.50
CA VAL A 313 1.75 -3.12 -10.02
C VAL A 313 2.25 -4.39 -9.35
N ALA A 314 2.94 -5.23 -10.11
CA ALA A 314 3.68 -6.37 -9.58
C ALA A 314 5.13 -5.97 -9.32
N ASN A 315 5.69 -6.36 -8.17
CA ASN A 315 7.11 -6.18 -7.89
C ASN A 315 7.75 -7.49 -7.41
N GLN A 316 8.96 -7.74 -7.87
CA GLN A 316 9.77 -8.87 -7.42
C GLN A 316 10.60 -8.48 -6.19
N VAL A 317 10.98 -9.48 -5.42
CA VAL A 317 11.90 -9.32 -4.28
C VAL A 317 13.28 -9.84 -4.65
N SER A 318 14.31 -9.25 -4.05
CA SER A 318 15.69 -9.73 -4.11
C SER A 318 16.11 -10.18 -2.71
N ASP A 319 16.95 -11.22 -2.63
CA ASP A 319 17.57 -11.64 -1.38
C ASP A 319 18.64 -10.62 -0.94
N ARG A 320 18.75 -10.42 0.36
CA ARG A 320 19.86 -9.66 0.95
C ARG A 320 20.92 -10.64 1.43
N PHE A 321 22.11 -10.53 0.86
CA PHE A 321 23.30 -11.11 1.44
C PHE A 321 23.81 -10.13 2.51
N SER A 322 23.91 -10.58 3.76
CA SER A 322 24.69 -9.84 4.74
C SER A 322 26.10 -9.77 4.19
N SER A 323 26.62 -8.58 3.90
CA SER A 323 28.06 -8.44 3.78
C SER A 323 28.61 -8.78 5.15
N THR A 324 29.11 -10.00 5.33
CA THR A 324 30.26 -10.17 6.20
C THR A 324 31.37 -9.36 5.53
N ALA A 325 31.37 -8.06 5.78
CA ALA A 325 32.60 -7.31 5.84
C ALA A 325 33.36 -7.94 7.02
N ALA A 326 33.94 -9.11 6.79
CA ALA A 326 35.21 -9.41 7.40
C ALA A 326 36.04 -8.17 7.09
N ALA A 327 36.52 -7.52 8.14
CA ALA A 327 37.57 -6.54 8.05
C ALA A 327 38.78 -7.24 7.40
N HIS A 328 38.76 -7.38 6.08
CA HIS A 328 39.96 -7.51 5.29
C HIS A 328 40.55 -6.11 5.34
N GLU A 329 41.37 -5.88 6.37
CA GLU A 329 42.45 -4.92 6.28
C GLU A 329 43.19 -5.24 4.99
N THR A 330 42.97 -4.43 3.96
CA THR A 330 43.81 -4.40 2.78
C THR A 330 45.16 -3.82 3.22
N PRO A 331 46.27 -4.58 3.17
CA PRO A 331 47.57 -4.00 3.43
C PRO A 331 48.03 -3.32 2.13
N LEU A 332 47.68 -2.05 1.95
CA LEU A 332 48.29 -1.25 0.89
C LEU A 332 48.75 0.12 1.40
N ALA A 333 50.02 0.38 1.08
CA ALA A 333 50.75 1.64 1.11
C ALA A 333 51.31 2.09 2.48
N ARG A 334 52.45 1.49 2.86
CA ARG A 334 53.55 2.26 3.45
C ARG A 334 54.02 3.28 2.41
N SER A 335 53.68 4.55 2.61
CA SER A 335 54.41 5.67 2.03
C SER A 335 54.75 6.65 3.16
N THR A 336 56.06 6.80 3.40
CA THR A 336 56.62 7.81 4.29
C THR A 336 56.34 9.22 3.77
N PRO A 337 55.83 10.16 4.57
CA PRO A 337 55.93 11.58 4.23
C PRO A 337 57.25 12.14 4.75
N ALA A 338 58.01 12.74 3.83
CA ALA A 338 59.12 13.62 4.13
C ALA A 338 58.64 14.86 4.90
N GLN A 339 59.53 15.38 5.75
CA GLN A 339 59.34 16.58 6.56
C GLN A 339 59.02 17.80 5.69
N SER A 340 57.95 18.51 6.01
CA SER A 340 57.80 19.94 5.71
C SER A 340 57.04 20.61 6.85
N SER A 341 57.61 21.71 7.33
CA SER A 341 57.24 22.42 8.55
C SER A 341 56.38 23.64 8.24
N THR A 342 55.07 23.54 8.39
CA THR A 342 54.14 24.68 8.61
C THR A 342 52.81 24.18 9.20
N PRO A 343 52.29 24.75 10.30
CA PRO A 343 50.98 24.37 10.83
C PRO A 343 49.85 25.17 10.13
N PRO A 344 48.79 24.52 9.61
CA PRO A 344 47.55 25.21 9.25
C PRO A 344 46.64 25.36 10.49
N PRO A 345 45.70 26.34 10.48
CA PRO A 345 44.86 26.65 11.64
C PRO A 345 43.90 25.50 11.97
N SER A 346 43.80 25.23 13.26
CA SER A 346 42.95 24.23 13.90
C SER A 346 41.47 24.61 13.82
N VAL A 347 40.80 24.18 12.76
CA VAL A 347 39.37 23.87 12.78
C VAL A 347 39.22 22.35 12.85
N PRO A 348 38.50 21.79 13.83
CA PRO A 348 38.28 20.35 13.87
C PRO A 348 37.26 20.01 12.78
N PHE A 349 37.77 19.63 11.60
CA PHE A 349 36.96 18.91 10.63
C PHE A 349 36.81 17.49 11.16
N SER A 350 35.71 17.22 11.88
CA SER A 350 35.33 15.86 12.25
C SER A 350 35.22 15.02 10.98
N SER A 351 36.11 14.05 10.82
CA SER A 351 35.97 13.03 9.81
C SER A 351 34.69 12.23 10.09
N PRO A 352 33.98 11.70 9.08
CA PRO A 352 32.74 10.94 9.28
C PRO A 352 32.90 9.68 10.16
N ALA A 353 34.13 9.31 10.49
CA ALA A 353 34.47 8.18 11.34
C ALA A 353 34.27 8.45 12.85
N ASP A 354 34.22 9.71 13.28
CA ASP A 354 34.08 10.10 14.70
C ASP A 354 32.63 10.41 15.13
N ALA A 355 31.65 10.27 14.23
CA ALA A 355 30.25 10.39 14.61
C ALA A 355 29.82 9.16 15.43
N PRO A 356 29.14 9.32 16.59
CA PRO A 356 28.63 8.18 17.34
C PRO A 356 27.74 7.34 16.42
N PRO A 357 27.84 5.99 16.46
CA PRO A 357 27.09 5.14 15.56
C PRO A 357 25.61 5.47 15.69
N ALA A 358 24.98 5.81 14.56
CA ALA A 358 23.56 6.15 14.53
C ALA A 358 22.76 5.09 15.30
N HIS A 359 21.84 5.56 16.15
CA HIS A 359 20.98 4.71 16.96
C HIS A 359 20.44 3.58 16.08
N PRO A 360 20.44 2.30 16.52
CA PRO A 360 20.03 1.17 15.68
C PRO A 360 18.68 1.41 14.99
N ALA A 361 17.78 2.16 15.64
CA ALA A 361 16.49 2.50 15.08
C ALA A 361 16.52 3.39 13.81
N LEU A 362 17.56 4.20 13.66
CA LEU A 362 17.78 5.11 12.53
C LEU A 362 18.50 4.43 11.37
N ARG A 363 18.99 3.20 11.55
CA ARG A 363 19.62 2.45 10.47
C ARG A 363 18.56 1.98 9.49
N LEU A 364 18.87 2.08 8.19
CA LEU A 364 17.98 1.60 7.12
C LEU A 364 17.57 0.13 7.34
N ASP A 365 18.48 -0.69 7.87
CA ASP A 365 18.22 -2.11 8.15
C ASP A 365 17.12 -2.35 9.18
N HIS A 366 16.97 -1.42 10.12
CA HIS A 366 15.87 -1.40 11.05
C HIS A 366 14.62 -0.85 10.35
N GLN A 367 14.73 0.35 9.76
CA GLN A 367 13.61 1.10 9.15
C GLN A 367 12.87 0.34 8.04
N GLN A 368 13.59 -0.42 7.23
CA GLN A 368 12.99 -1.12 6.09
C GLN A 368 12.01 -2.22 6.48
N ARG A 369 12.10 -2.77 7.69
CA ARG A 369 11.21 -3.82 8.17
C ARG A 369 9.74 -3.38 8.16
N TRP A 370 9.47 -2.08 8.32
CA TRP A 370 8.11 -1.52 8.29
C TRP A 370 7.53 -1.33 6.90
N PHE A 371 8.36 -1.25 5.86
CA PHE A 371 7.86 -0.98 4.52
C PHE A 371 8.15 -2.09 3.52
N THR A 372 9.08 -3.02 3.75
CA THR A 372 9.33 -4.13 2.82
C THR A 372 8.31 -5.26 2.94
N GLY A 373 7.84 -5.53 4.16
CA GLY A 373 7.03 -6.69 4.51
C GLY A 373 7.83 -7.87 5.07
N TRP A 374 9.17 -7.85 4.98
CA TRP A 374 10.06 -8.89 5.50
C TRP A 374 10.97 -8.35 6.62
N GLY A 375 11.40 -9.24 7.51
CA GLY A 375 12.39 -8.94 8.55
C GLY A 375 11.81 -8.34 9.84
N ASP A 376 10.48 -8.27 9.95
CA ASP A 376 9.76 -7.84 11.15
C ASP A 376 9.49 -8.99 12.14
N ASP A 377 9.80 -10.24 11.78
CA ASP A 377 9.80 -11.39 12.68
C ASP A 377 11.17 -11.52 13.40
N PRO A 378 11.24 -11.29 14.72
CA PRO A 378 12.49 -11.41 15.47
C PRO A 378 13.03 -12.84 15.55
N ARG A 379 12.22 -13.86 15.24
CA ARG A 379 12.61 -15.28 15.27
C ARG A 379 13.11 -15.79 13.91
N SER A 380 13.00 -14.99 12.85
CA SER A 380 13.42 -15.41 11.50
C SER A 380 14.91 -15.20 11.31
N ALA A 381 15.68 -16.29 11.33
CA ALA A 381 17.12 -16.28 11.03
C ALA A 381 17.44 -16.15 9.53
N GLN A 382 16.44 -16.23 8.63
CA GLN A 382 16.64 -16.34 7.19
C GLN A 382 15.87 -15.30 6.35
N SER A 383 16.64 -14.70 5.44
CA SER A 383 16.37 -13.79 4.31
C SER A 383 15.56 -12.51 4.58
N LEU A 384 16.29 -11.40 4.70
CA LEU A 384 15.80 -10.02 4.60
C LEU A 384 15.46 -9.71 3.13
N LYS A 385 14.46 -10.39 2.57
CA LYS A 385 14.00 -10.09 1.20
C LYS A 385 13.56 -8.64 1.10
N THR A 386 13.94 -7.97 0.01
CA THR A 386 13.60 -6.56 -0.21
C THR A 386 12.91 -6.42 -1.56
N PRO A 387 11.73 -5.77 -1.64
CA PRO A 387 11.14 -5.35 -2.90
C PRO A 387 12.13 -4.53 -3.71
N SER A 388 12.31 -4.88 -4.97
CA SER A 388 13.52 -4.51 -5.70
C SER A 388 13.60 -3.08 -6.22
N LEU A 389 12.54 -2.30 -6.04
CA LEU A 389 12.54 -0.85 -6.32
C LEU A 389 12.87 0.01 -5.09
N GLY A 390 13.00 -0.60 -3.90
CA GLY A 390 13.52 0.07 -2.71
C GLY A 390 12.60 1.14 -2.11
N LEU A 391 13.18 1.96 -1.23
CA LEU A 391 12.45 2.96 -0.44
C LEU A 391 11.84 4.06 -1.30
N VAL A 392 12.54 4.54 -2.34
CA VAL A 392 12.03 5.61 -3.22
C VAL A 392 10.71 5.20 -3.86
N TRP A 393 10.59 3.97 -4.34
CA TRP A 393 9.33 3.46 -4.86
C TRP A 393 8.27 3.25 -3.77
N SER A 394 8.70 2.87 -2.56
CA SER A 394 7.78 2.67 -1.42
C SER A 394 7.05 3.96 -1.05
N THR A 395 7.67 5.12 -1.23
CA THR A 395 7.01 6.42 -1.02
C THR A 395 6.08 6.83 -2.17
N GLN A 396 6.08 6.09 -3.29
CA GLN A 396 5.24 6.38 -4.44
C GLN A 396 3.88 5.68 -4.44
N ILE A 397 3.69 4.67 -3.61
CA ILE A 397 2.49 3.83 -3.61
C ILE A 397 1.61 4.11 -2.39
N GLY A 398 0.30 3.87 -2.53
CA GLY A 398 -0.67 4.07 -1.43
C GLY A 398 -0.96 2.78 -0.64
N CYS A 399 -0.62 1.63 -1.21
CA CYS A 399 -0.83 0.31 -0.62
C CYS A 399 0.28 -0.65 -1.07
N ARG A 400 0.82 -1.44 -0.13
CA ARG A 400 1.72 -2.56 -0.41
C ARG A 400 1.19 -3.84 0.24
N ILE A 401 1.01 -4.85 -0.60
CA ILE A 401 0.67 -6.20 -0.22
C ILE A 401 1.88 -7.10 -0.46
N ALA A 402 2.32 -7.82 0.56
CA ALA A 402 3.40 -8.79 0.47
C ALA A 402 2.84 -10.22 0.43
N LEU A 403 3.27 -11.00 -0.56
CA LEU A 403 2.92 -12.40 -0.73
C LEU A 403 4.08 -13.30 -0.29
N PHE A 404 3.80 -14.18 0.66
CA PHE A 404 4.74 -15.16 1.19
C PHE A 404 4.38 -16.55 0.67
N LYS A 405 5.38 -17.40 0.46
CA LYS A 405 5.16 -18.85 0.32
C LYS A 405 6.07 -19.60 1.28
N ARG A 406 5.60 -20.74 1.78
CA ARG A 406 6.43 -21.69 2.53
C ARG A 406 6.23 -23.10 1.97
N PRO A 407 7.33 -23.86 1.78
CA PRO A 407 7.23 -25.24 1.36
C PRO A 407 6.60 -26.09 2.47
N VAL A 408 5.77 -27.05 2.09
CA VAL A 408 5.26 -28.10 2.97
C VAL A 408 5.92 -29.39 2.53
N TYR A 409 6.80 -29.93 3.37
CA TYR A 409 7.47 -31.19 3.11
C TYR A 409 6.64 -32.37 3.63
N GLY A 410 6.55 -33.43 2.83
CA GLY A 410 6.01 -34.72 3.23
C GLY A 410 7.01 -35.50 4.08
N ARG A 411 6.52 -36.47 4.85
CA ARG A 411 7.41 -37.43 5.51
C ARG A 411 8.14 -38.25 4.43
N PRO A 412 9.45 -38.53 4.60
CA PRO A 412 10.16 -39.43 3.70
C PRO A 412 9.47 -40.79 3.72
N ARG A 413 9.04 -41.26 2.54
CA ARG A 413 8.40 -42.57 2.40
C ARG A 413 9.51 -43.63 2.43
N ARG A 414 9.72 -44.31 3.56
CA ARG A 414 10.47 -45.58 3.58
C ARG A 414 9.65 -46.59 2.76
N LEU A 415 10.02 -46.83 1.51
CA LEU A 415 9.61 -48.07 0.86
C LEU A 415 10.37 -49.17 1.60
N ALA A 416 9.66 -50.15 2.17
CA ALA A 416 10.30 -51.41 2.52
C ALA A 416 10.94 -51.94 1.23
N ALA A 417 12.27 -52.14 1.25
CA ALA A 417 12.95 -52.77 0.14
C ALA A 417 12.32 -54.14 -0.13
N PRO A 418 12.18 -54.59 -1.39
CA PRO A 418 11.90 -55.99 -1.67
C PRO A 418 13.02 -56.82 -1.02
N VAL A 419 12.64 -57.79 -0.19
CA VAL A 419 13.54 -58.86 0.22
C VAL A 419 13.90 -59.62 -1.05
N GLU A 420 15.13 -59.44 -1.51
CA GLU A 420 15.97 -60.39 -2.25
C GLU A 420 17.06 -59.59 -2.95
N LEU A 421 18.28 -59.67 -2.42
CA LEU A 421 19.54 -59.92 -3.11
C LEU A 421 20.64 -59.93 -2.05
N ASP A 422 21.27 -61.10 -1.91
CA ASP A 422 22.51 -61.31 -1.19
C ASP A 422 23.67 -60.53 -1.87
N ASP A 423 24.71 -60.30 -1.07
CA ASP A 423 26.07 -59.85 -1.39
C ASP A 423 26.38 -58.34 -1.31
N ASP A 424 27.08 -58.01 -0.21
CA ASP A 424 28.20 -57.08 -0.06
C ASP A 424 28.13 -55.71 -0.77
N ASP A 425 27.53 -54.71 -0.10
CA ASP A 425 27.97 -53.31 -0.18
C ASP A 425 27.50 -52.55 1.09
N GLU A 426 28.41 -52.33 2.04
CA GLU A 426 28.26 -51.35 3.12
C GLU A 426 28.38 -49.93 2.53
N ASP A 427 27.25 -49.26 2.29
CA ASP A 427 27.02 -47.79 2.37
C ASP A 427 25.96 -47.31 1.37
N ASP A 428 24.69 -47.68 1.57
CA ASP A 428 23.60 -47.02 0.84
C ASP A 428 22.44 -46.64 1.77
N ASN A 429 22.77 -45.93 2.84
CA ASN A 429 21.78 -45.12 3.55
C ASN A 429 21.53 -43.83 2.74
N VAL A 430 20.91 -43.98 1.56
CA VAL A 430 20.42 -42.85 0.76
C VAL A 430 19.27 -42.21 1.55
N ASP A 431 19.61 -41.25 2.39
CA ASP A 431 18.68 -40.41 3.12
C ASP A 431 17.84 -39.64 2.10
N ARG A 432 16.73 -40.25 1.62
CA ARG A 432 15.80 -39.63 0.70
C ARG A 432 15.12 -38.48 1.45
N GLY A 433 15.72 -37.29 1.34
CA GLY A 433 15.27 -36.07 1.99
C GLY A 433 13.79 -35.78 1.80
N ALA A 434 13.23 -35.00 2.72
CA ALA A 434 11.80 -34.70 2.75
C ALA A 434 11.30 -34.15 1.40
N THR A 435 10.32 -34.81 0.79
CA THR A 435 9.80 -34.43 -0.53
C THR A 435 8.86 -33.25 -0.43
N LEU A 436 9.05 -32.23 -1.28
CA LEU A 436 8.16 -31.08 -1.34
C LEU A 436 6.76 -31.53 -1.79
N ARG A 437 5.77 -31.41 -0.92
CA ARG A 437 4.39 -31.86 -1.17
C ARG A 437 3.51 -30.73 -1.70
N ASN A 438 3.60 -29.55 -1.10
CA ASN A 438 2.77 -28.40 -1.47
C ASN A 438 3.44 -27.07 -1.07
N TRP A 439 2.87 -25.95 -1.51
CA TRP A 439 3.23 -24.60 -1.11
C TRP A 439 2.05 -23.91 -0.44
N ARG A 440 2.23 -23.51 0.83
CA ARG A 440 1.29 -22.62 1.51
C ARG A 440 1.63 -21.18 1.20
N ARG A 441 0.62 -20.31 1.08
CA ARG A 441 0.79 -18.90 0.73
C ARG A 441 0.02 -17.99 1.66
N TRP A 442 0.58 -16.81 1.92
CA TRP A 442 -0.05 -15.80 2.77
C TRP A 442 0.03 -14.43 2.12
N MET A 443 -1.04 -13.66 2.29
CA MET A 443 -1.17 -12.26 1.93
C MET A 443 -1.03 -11.43 3.21
N LYS A 444 -0.10 -10.46 3.19
CA LYS A 444 0.13 -9.53 4.29
C LYS A 444 -0.07 -8.10 3.78
N VAL A 445 -0.84 -7.30 4.51
CA VAL A 445 -0.90 -5.86 4.27
C VAL A 445 0.30 -5.22 4.97
N VAL A 446 1.28 -4.76 4.21
CA VAL A 446 2.47 -4.11 4.77
C VAL A 446 2.13 -2.70 5.22
N PHE A 447 1.50 -1.93 4.33
CA PHE A 447 0.90 -0.65 4.64
C PHE A 447 -0.20 -0.36 3.62
N ALA A 448 -1.23 0.37 4.06
CA ALA A 448 -2.30 0.84 3.21
C ALA A 448 -2.94 2.08 3.85
N GLY A 449 -3.29 3.09 3.04
CA GLY A 449 -3.92 4.30 3.56
C GLY A 449 -5.37 4.12 4.09
N HIS A 450 -6.01 2.98 3.81
CA HIS A 450 -7.44 2.73 4.09
C HIS A 450 -7.68 1.56 5.06
N VAL A 451 -6.64 0.86 5.50
CA VAL A 451 -6.74 -0.30 6.40
C VAL A 451 -5.46 -0.45 7.23
N ALA A 452 -5.58 -1.00 8.44
CA ALA A 452 -4.44 -1.27 9.30
C ALA A 452 -3.47 -2.28 8.67
N SER A 453 -2.18 -2.11 8.91
CA SER A 453 -1.16 -3.08 8.53
C SER A 453 -1.32 -4.38 9.31
N SER A 454 -0.97 -5.51 8.70
CA SER A 454 -0.79 -6.77 9.40
C SER A 454 0.33 -6.67 10.43
N GLY A 455 0.27 -7.51 11.47
CA GLY A 455 1.25 -7.55 12.54
C GLY A 455 2.58 -8.20 12.16
N GLN A 456 3.41 -8.41 13.19
CA GLN A 456 4.74 -8.99 13.02
C GLN A 456 4.70 -10.41 12.43
N GLY A 457 5.61 -10.70 11.50
CA GLY A 457 5.70 -12.00 10.85
C GLY A 457 4.44 -12.31 10.03
N LEU A 458 3.71 -13.36 10.41
CA LEU A 458 2.43 -13.76 9.78
C LEU A 458 1.20 -13.38 10.60
N ALA A 459 1.35 -12.60 11.67
CA ALA A 459 0.21 -12.16 12.48
C ALA A 459 -0.72 -11.25 11.66
N GLY A 460 -2.01 -11.60 11.58
CA GLY A 460 -2.97 -10.86 10.75
C GLY A 460 -2.75 -11.00 9.25
N SER A 461 -1.91 -11.94 8.80
CA SER A 461 -1.80 -12.33 7.39
C SER A 461 -2.89 -13.33 7.03
N VAL A 462 -3.45 -13.22 5.83
CA VAL A 462 -4.50 -14.11 5.32
C VAL A 462 -3.88 -15.25 4.52
N GLU A 463 -4.17 -16.49 4.87
CA GLU A 463 -3.73 -17.65 4.10
C GLU A 463 -4.61 -17.83 2.86
N PHE A 464 -3.98 -18.14 1.72
CA PHE A 464 -4.69 -18.38 0.46
C PHE A 464 -4.06 -19.50 -0.35
N GLU A 465 -4.85 -20.06 -1.25
CA GLU A 465 -4.43 -21.08 -2.20
C GLU A 465 -4.60 -20.61 -3.64
N VAL A 466 -3.78 -21.17 -4.52
CA VAL A 466 -3.90 -20.99 -5.97
C VAL A 466 -4.48 -22.28 -6.54
N THR A 467 -5.73 -22.23 -6.99
CA THR A 467 -6.47 -23.37 -7.55
C THR A 467 -6.74 -23.15 -9.03
N THR A 468 -7.39 -24.10 -9.71
CA THR A 468 -7.84 -23.90 -11.10
C THR A 468 -8.75 -22.68 -11.27
N GLY A 469 -9.58 -22.37 -10.26
CA GLY A 469 -10.48 -21.22 -10.20
C GLY A 469 -9.84 -19.90 -9.77
N GLY A 470 -8.51 -19.82 -9.70
CA GLY A 470 -7.78 -18.61 -9.31
C GLY A 470 -7.37 -18.65 -7.85
N ILE A 471 -7.40 -17.50 -7.18
CA ILE A 471 -7.12 -17.42 -5.75
C ILE A 471 -8.35 -17.85 -4.96
N THR A 472 -8.14 -18.68 -3.95
CA THR A 472 -9.18 -19.03 -2.99
C THR A 472 -8.68 -18.82 -1.57
N CYS A 473 -9.59 -18.38 -0.72
CA CYS A 473 -9.44 -18.31 0.71
C CYS A 473 -9.28 -19.70 1.31
N VAL A 474 -8.39 -19.84 2.31
CA VAL A 474 -8.30 -21.08 3.11
C VAL A 474 -9.06 -20.84 4.39
N PRO A 475 -10.18 -21.56 4.64
CA PRO A 475 -11.01 -21.31 5.80
C PRO A 475 -10.15 -21.41 7.07
N ALA A 476 -10.21 -20.35 7.90
CA ALA A 476 -9.49 -20.31 9.16
C ALA A 476 -9.90 -21.52 10.02
N ASN A 477 -8.98 -22.45 10.21
CA ASN A 477 -9.22 -23.68 10.94
C ASN A 477 -9.38 -23.34 12.43
N LYS A 478 -10.62 -23.17 12.91
CA LYS A 478 -10.94 -22.80 14.30
C LYS A 478 -10.61 -23.91 15.33
N ASP A 479 -10.16 -25.08 14.90
CA ASP A 479 -10.07 -26.29 15.74
C ASP A 479 -8.64 -26.79 16.08
N LYS A 480 -7.63 -25.92 16.15
CA LYS A 480 -6.26 -26.34 16.57
C LYS A 480 -5.79 -25.82 17.94
N ASN A 481 -6.69 -25.25 18.74
CA ASN A 481 -6.45 -24.88 20.13
C ASN A 481 -7.45 -25.57 21.08
N LYS A 482 -7.60 -26.89 20.96
CA LYS A 482 -8.18 -27.74 22.02
C LYS A 482 -7.22 -28.85 22.36
#